data_AF-A0A6M4AZ85-F1
#
_entry.id   AF-A0A6M4AZ85-F1
#
_cell.length_a   1.000
_cell.length_b   1.000
_cell.length_c   1.000
_cell.angle_alpha   90.00
_cell.angle_beta   90.00
_cell.angle_gamma   90.00
#
_symmetry.space_group_name_H-M   'P 1'
#
loop_
_entity.id
_entity.type
_entity.pdbx_description
1 polymer ?
#
loop_
_entity_poly.entity_id
_entity_poly.type
_entity_poly.pdbx_seq_one_letter_code
_entity_poly.pdbx_strand_id
1 'polypeptide(L)'
;MNEDMKSNNRIDLYEMKAGGVKTQEEYSDLGFYLAGLIEGDGNIWIPKSQRSTKNELTYPSIAITFHRKELPLFERIKCELGGGYIYKSRSDNGCRFRIVKTEILIKVVNLINGKFRTPKINSLHKIIDFINIRHNLSIEKLPLNKDYLGSNPWLSGFVDADGGFYIGLRGRYSIKNKDLNLPGVVICRFHLTQRITDKLTNESCIPFMTEIANYFTCKLYVSNHHNIANMMVSNQNVLKIINDYFDRYPLMTSKYLNYLSFLEGMNYARKCLSNDEIERIQFIKSGMNIARSHYNWDHLNNFYK
;
A
#
# COMPACT_ATOMS: atom_id res chain seq x y z
N MET A 1 6.78 52.83 16.20
CA MET A 1 7.87 51.84 16.27
C MET A 1 7.48 50.86 17.36
N ASN A 2 6.72 49.82 17.01
CA ASN A 2 7.21 48.48 16.59
C ASN A 2 8.00 47.87 17.76
N GLU A 3 7.64 46.72 18.34
CA GLU A 3 7.08 45.51 17.74
C GLU A 3 6.14 44.76 18.70
N ASP A 4 4.99 44.37 18.18
CA ASP A 4 4.11 43.36 18.76
C ASP A 4 4.75 41.98 18.64
N MET A 5 4.99 41.34 19.78
CA MET A 5 5.41 39.96 19.91
C MET A 5 4.23 39.04 19.55
N LYS A 6 4.10 38.69 18.26
CA LYS A 6 3.10 37.73 17.80
C LYS A 6 3.46 36.32 18.26
N SER A 7 2.59 35.82 19.14
CA SER A 7 2.35 34.45 19.59
C SER A 7 2.75 33.35 18.61
N ASN A 8 3.66 32.48 19.05
CA ASN A 8 3.96 31.20 18.44
C ASN A 8 2.95 30.15 18.97
N ASN A 9 1.76 30.09 18.38
CA ASN A 9 0.81 28.99 18.65
C ASN A 9 1.21 27.78 17.79
N ARG A 10 2.17 26.99 18.28
CA ARG A 10 2.26 25.57 17.90
C ARG A 10 1.01 24.89 18.47
N ILE A 11 0.08 24.53 17.60
CA ILE A 11 -1.07 23.73 17.99
C ILE A 11 -0.53 22.31 18.26
N ASP A 12 -0.30 22.00 19.53
CA ASP A 12 -0.15 20.64 20.02
C ASP A 12 -1.48 19.90 19.81
N LEU A 13 -1.58 19.18 18.68
CA LEU A 13 -2.68 18.25 18.41
C LEU A 13 -2.33 16.89 19.02
N TYR A 14 -2.47 16.78 20.34
CA TYR A 14 -2.58 15.50 21.04
C TYR A 14 -3.88 15.48 21.85
N GLU A 15 -4.56 14.32 21.78
CA GLU A 15 -5.78 13.86 22.49
C GLU A 15 -7.15 14.02 21.82
N MET A 16 -8.10 13.06 21.86
CA MET A 16 -8.13 11.60 22.13
C MET A 16 -9.58 11.10 21.96
N LYS A 17 -9.78 9.82 21.60
CA LYS A 17 -10.54 8.82 22.41
C LYS A 17 -10.51 7.42 21.78
N ALA A 18 -10.26 6.43 22.66
CA ALA A 18 -10.25 4.97 22.50
C ALA A 18 -9.02 4.33 21.81
N GLY A 19 -7.90 4.29 22.52
CA GLY A 19 -6.67 3.57 22.18
C GLY A 19 -5.51 4.17 22.98
N GLY A 20 -4.53 3.37 23.43
CA GLY A 20 -3.35 3.87 24.13
C GLY A 20 -2.64 5.00 23.37
N VAL A 21 -1.91 5.87 24.08
CA VAL A 21 -1.14 6.96 23.47
C VAL A 21 -0.10 6.36 22.52
N LYS A 22 -0.18 6.71 21.23
CA LYS A 22 0.82 6.27 20.25
C LYS A 22 2.14 7.02 20.44
N THR A 23 3.24 6.34 20.18
CA THR A 23 4.55 7.00 20.06
C THR A 23 4.61 7.87 18.81
N GLN A 24 5.50 8.88 18.81
CA GLN A 24 5.78 9.72 17.63
C GLN A 24 6.23 8.86 16.42
N GLU A 25 6.92 7.75 16.69
CA GLU A 25 7.40 6.80 15.68
C GLU A 25 6.23 6.02 15.06
N GLU A 26 5.34 5.43 15.86
CA GLU A 26 4.13 4.74 15.36
C GLU A 26 3.23 5.66 14.53
N TYR A 27 3.06 6.91 14.97
CA TYR A 27 2.28 7.89 14.23
C TYR A 27 2.97 8.26 12.91
N SER A 28 4.30 8.34 12.91
CA SER A 28 5.08 8.56 11.68
C SER A 28 4.89 7.41 10.69
N ASP A 29 5.00 6.17 11.18
CA ASP A 29 4.90 4.93 10.40
C ASP A 29 3.52 4.71 9.79
N LEU A 30 2.45 4.98 10.53
CA LEU A 30 1.09 4.98 9.95
C LEU A 30 1.01 5.92 8.74
N GLY A 31 1.65 7.09 8.81
CA GLY A 31 1.68 8.02 7.71
C GLY A 31 2.47 7.53 6.49
N PHE A 32 3.59 6.83 6.70
CA PHE A 32 4.35 6.24 5.61
C PHE A 32 3.54 5.13 4.94
N TYR A 33 2.92 4.24 5.72
CA TYR A 33 2.06 3.19 5.21
C TYR A 33 0.89 3.75 4.40
N LEU A 34 0.17 4.74 4.94
CA LEU A 34 -0.95 5.37 4.23
C LEU A 34 -0.50 6.07 2.95
N ALA A 35 0.68 6.71 2.95
CA ALA A 35 1.24 7.31 1.74
C ALA A 35 1.43 6.25 0.65
N GLY A 36 2.10 5.13 0.95
CA GLY A 36 2.29 4.03 0.00
C GLY A 36 0.96 3.45 -0.51
N LEU A 37 0.01 3.21 0.39
CA LEU A 37 -1.30 2.67 0.03
C LEU A 37 -2.10 3.61 -0.87
N ILE A 38 -2.08 4.93 -0.60
CA ILE A 38 -2.73 5.96 -1.41
C ILE A 38 -2.02 6.11 -2.77
N GLU A 39 -0.70 6.00 -2.81
CA GLU A 39 0.06 6.10 -4.05
C GLU A 39 -0.19 4.93 -5.01
N GLY A 40 -0.42 3.72 -4.49
CA GLY A 40 -0.89 2.58 -5.28
C GLY A 40 -2.37 2.70 -5.68
N ASP A 41 -3.29 2.46 -4.73
CA ASP A 41 -4.72 2.29 -5.02
C ASP A 41 -5.59 3.55 -4.79
N GLY A 42 -4.99 4.61 -4.24
CA GLY A 42 -5.71 5.83 -3.89
C GLY A 42 -6.05 6.71 -5.09
N ASN A 43 -7.20 7.37 -5.01
CA ASN A 43 -7.63 8.43 -5.88
C ASN A 43 -7.76 9.72 -5.08
N ILE A 44 -6.98 10.73 -5.46
CA ILE A 44 -7.06 12.08 -4.90
C ILE A 44 -7.86 12.95 -5.87
N TRP A 45 -9.05 13.36 -5.46
CA TRP A 45 -9.96 14.18 -6.26
C TRP A 45 -10.01 15.62 -5.75
N ILE A 46 -9.90 16.56 -6.67
CA ILE A 46 -9.99 18.00 -6.43
C ILE A 46 -11.19 18.56 -7.20
N PRO A 47 -12.08 19.34 -6.56
CA PRO A 47 -13.22 19.95 -7.24
C PRO A 47 -12.77 21.02 -8.26
N LYS A 48 -13.46 21.09 -9.40
CA LYS A 48 -13.18 22.09 -10.46
C LYS A 48 -13.77 23.47 -10.17
N SER A 49 -14.82 23.51 -9.36
CA SER A 49 -15.56 24.72 -9.00
C SER A 49 -15.84 24.68 -7.50
N GLN A 50 -15.87 25.84 -6.85
CA GLN A 50 -16.16 25.97 -5.43
C GLN A 50 -17.56 25.43 -5.04
N ARG A 51 -18.49 25.45 -6.00
CA ARG A 51 -19.85 24.95 -5.83
C ARG A 51 -20.24 23.95 -6.91
N SER A 52 -21.11 23.01 -6.55
CA SER A 52 -21.72 22.03 -7.45
C SER A 52 -22.80 22.68 -8.31
N THR A 53 -23.32 21.95 -9.30
CA THR A 53 -24.50 22.37 -10.10
C THR A 53 -25.76 22.57 -9.26
N LYS A 54 -25.80 22.02 -8.04
CA LYS A 54 -26.86 22.21 -7.05
C LYS A 54 -26.53 23.31 -6.03
N ASN A 55 -25.53 24.15 -6.31
CA ASN A 55 -25.07 25.25 -5.45
C ASN A 55 -24.48 24.81 -4.09
N GLU A 56 -24.10 23.54 -3.93
CA GLU A 56 -23.49 23.02 -2.70
C GLU A 56 -21.98 23.22 -2.71
N LEU A 57 -21.37 23.53 -1.57
CA LEU A 57 -19.91 23.64 -1.46
C LEU A 57 -19.24 22.30 -1.76
N THR A 58 -18.22 22.34 -2.60
CA THR A 58 -17.44 21.15 -2.95
C THR A 58 -16.15 21.11 -2.14
N TYR A 59 -15.67 19.89 -1.88
CA TYR A 59 -14.47 19.64 -1.09
C TYR A 59 -13.65 18.53 -1.75
N PRO A 60 -12.32 18.64 -1.75
CA PRO A 60 -11.47 17.54 -2.20
C PRO A 60 -11.71 16.28 -1.37
N SER A 61 -11.34 15.14 -1.95
CA SER A 61 -11.44 13.87 -1.23
C SER A 61 -10.33 12.91 -1.63
N ILE A 62 -9.87 12.14 -0.65
CA ILE A 62 -9.02 10.97 -0.87
C ILE A 62 -9.92 9.74 -0.79
N ALA A 63 -9.84 8.85 -1.77
CA ALA A 63 -10.62 7.62 -1.78
C ALA A 63 -9.77 6.43 -2.17
N ILE A 64 -9.98 5.27 -1.54
CA ILE A 64 -9.35 4.01 -1.90
C ILE A 64 -10.47 3.03 -2.22
N THR A 65 -10.40 2.38 -3.38
CA THR A 65 -11.33 1.32 -3.76
C THR A 65 -10.68 -0.03 -3.46
N PHE A 66 -11.40 -0.94 -2.80
CA PHE A 66 -10.84 -2.20 -2.32
C PHE A 66 -11.88 -3.32 -2.38
N HIS A 67 -11.42 -4.58 -2.35
CA HIS A 67 -12.32 -5.74 -2.30
C HIS A 67 -12.90 -5.93 -0.89
N ARG A 68 -14.16 -6.33 -0.78
CA ARG A 68 -14.92 -6.46 0.48
C ARG A 68 -14.25 -7.33 1.55
N LYS A 69 -13.39 -8.26 1.14
CA LYS A 69 -12.57 -9.07 2.06
C LYS A 69 -11.61 -8.22 2.90
N GLU A 70 -11.13 -7.09 2.38
CA GLU A 70 -10.21 -6.17 3.06
C GLU A 70 -10.92 -5.22 4.04
N LEU A 71 -12.25 -5.36 4.23
CA LEU A 71 -13.03 -4.49 5.11
C LEU A 71 -12.45 -4.34 6.53
N PRO A 72 -11.90 -5.38 7.18
CA PRO A 72 -11.29 -5.24 8.51
C PRO A 72 -10.13 -4.22 8.55
N LEU A 73 -9.27 -4.19 7.53
CA LEU A 73 -8.20 -3.20 7.41
C LEU A 73 -8.77 -1.78 7.32
N PHE A 74 -9.77 -1.56 6.46
CA PHE A 74 -10.31 -0.21 6.25
C PHE A 74 -11.15 0.28 7.43
N GLU A 75 -11.85 -0.59 8.17
CA GLU A 75 -12.46 -0.20 9.45
C GLU A 75 -11.37 0.15 10.48
N ARG A 76 -10.24 -0.58 10.52
CA ARG A 76 -9.11 -0.20 11.38
C ARG A 76 -8.54 1.16 11.00
N ILE A 77 -8.24 1.41 9.72
CA ILE A 77 -7.76 2.72 9.24
C ILE A 77 -8.76 3.82 9.62
N LYS A 78 -10.06 3.62 9.42
CA LYS A 78 -11.10 4.57 9.80
C LYS A 78 -11.09 4.88 11.29
N CYS A 79 -10.93 3.87 12.15
CA CYS A 79 -10.78 4.05 13.60
C CYS A 79 -9.54 4.89 13.94
N GLU A 80 -8.37 4.55 13.37
CA GLU A 80 -7.10 5.27 13.61
C GLU A 80 -7.14 6.74 13.15
N LEU A 81 -7.80 6.99 12.02
CA LEU A 81 -7.97 8.35 11.52
C LEU A 81 -8.99 9.13 12.34
N GLY A 82 -9.88 8.46 13.08
CA GLY A 82 -11.01 9.08 13.78
C GLY A 82 -12.13 9.50 12.83
N GLY A 83 -12.19 8.92 11.61
CA GLY A 83 -13.19 9.28 10.63
C GLY A 83 -12.94 8.73 9.22
N GLY A 84 -13.87 9.07 8.33
CA GLY A 84 -13.96 8.55 6.96
C GLY A 84 -15.20 7.67 6.76
N TYR A 85 -15.60 7.52 5.50
CA TYR A 85 -16.82 6.80 5.11
C TYR A 85 -16.46 5.55 4.31
N ILE A 86 -17.02 4.41 4.68
CA ILE A 86 -16.89 3.17 3.91
C ILE A 86 -18.21 2.91 3.20
N TYR A 87 -18.17 2.91 1.88
CA TYR A 87 -19.30 2.57 1.02
C TYR A 87 -19.10 1.15 0.48
N LYS A 88 -20.12 0.30 0.64
CA LYS A 88 -20.13 -1.07 0.12
C LYS A 88 -20.98 -1.09 -1.15
N SER A 89 -20.43 -1.62 -2.23
CA SER A 89 -21.19 -1.87 -3.45
C SER A 89 -22.33 -2.86 -3.19
N ARG A 90 -23.44 -2.68 -3.90
CA ARG A 90 -24.59 -3.60 -3.86
C ARG A 90 -24.49 -4.70 -4.91
N SER A 91 -23.77 -4.46 -6.00
CA SER A 91 -23.74 -5.33 -7.18
C SER A 91 -22.50 -6.22 -7.26
N ASP A 92 -21.43 -5.88 -6.54
CA ASP A 92 -20.17 -6.62 -6.55
C ASP A 92 -19.52 -6.58 -5.16
N ASN A 93 -18.35 -7.23 -5.05
CA ASN A 93 -17.54 -7.21 -3.85
C ASN A 93 -16.68 -5.93 -3.73
N GLY A 94 -16.97 -4.87 -4.48
CA GLY A 94 -16.26 -3.60 -4.38
C GLY A 94 -16.68 -2.83 -3.13
N CYS A 95 -15.72 -2.19 -2.50
CA CYS A 95 -15.91 -1.23 -1.42
C CYS A 95 -15.08 0.02 -1.70
N ARG A 96 -15.47 1.16 -1.12
CA ARG A 96 -14.74 2.42 -1.24
C ARG A 96 -14.64 3.11 0.11
N PHE A 97 -13.42 3.34 0.58
CA PHE A 97 -13.14 4.19 1.72
C PHE A 97 -12.91 5.61 1.23
N ARG A 98 -13.61 6.61 1.79
CA ARG A 98 -13.55 8.00 1.35
C ARG A 98 -13.36 8.94 2.54
N ILE A 99 -12.36 9.81 2.41
CA ILE A 99 -12.02 10.87 3.36
C ILE A 99 -12.41 12.20 2.71
N VAL A 100 -13.43 12.85 3.27
CA VAL A 100 -13.99 14.11 2.74
C VAL A 100 -14.23 15.15 3.84
N LYS A 101 -14.41 14.73 5.11
CA LYS A 101 -14.57 15.67 6.23
C LYS A 101 -13.28 16.46 6.40
N THR A 102 -13.36 17.79 6.35
CA THR A 102 -12.21 18.72 6.35
C THR A 102 -11.20 18.41 7.45
N GLU A 103 -11.63 18.27 8.71
CA GLU A 103 -10.74 17.99 9.85
C GLU A 103 -9.91 16.72 9.63
N ILE A 104 -10.55 15.64 9.17
CA ILE A 104 -9.89 14.35 8.93
C ILE A 104 -8.99 14.44 7.70
N LEU A 105 -9.41 15.19 6.66
CA LEU A 105 -8.59 15.42 5.49
C LEU A 105 -7.31 16.19 5.82
N ILE A 106 -7.41 17.26 6.62
CA ILE A 106 -6.24 18.02 7.10
C ILE A 106 -5.31 17.12 7.91
N LYS A 107 -5.87 16.31 8.84
CA LYS A 107 -5.10 15.34 9.62
C LYS A 107 -4.31 14.39 8.71
N VAL A 108 -4.97 13.81 7.70
CA VAL A 108 -4.35 12.88 6.75
C VAL A 108 -3.31 13.57 5.88
N VAL A 109 -3.58 14.80 5.41
CA VAL A 109 -2.62 15.59 4.64
C VAL A 109 -1.36 15.83 5.45
N ASN A 110 -1.47 16.31 6.70
CA ASN A 110 -0.31 16.50 7.58
C ASN A 110 0.45 15.19 7.85
N LEU A 111 -0.29 14.09 7.94
CA LEU A 111 0.28 12.77 8.20
C LEU A 111 1.13 12.23 7.03
N ILE A 112 0.73 12.50 5.78
CA ILE A 112 1.37 11.95 4.57
C ILE A 112 2.26 12.96 3.80
N ASN A 113 2.18 14.25 4.14
CA ASN A 113 3.01 15.29 3.53
C ASN A 113 4.50 14.99 3.77
N GLY A 114 5.31 15.00 2.71
CA GLY A 114 6.73 14.62 2.77
C GLY A 114 7.00 13.11 2.81
N LYS A 115 5.97 12.25 2.62
CA LYS A 115 6.10 10.78 2.60
C LYS A 115 5.82 10.14 1.25
N PHE A 116 5.31 10.90 0.28
CA PHE A 116 5.04 10.44 -1.08
C PHE A 116 6.33 10.23 -1.87
N ARG A 117 6.36 9.23 -2.76
CA ARG A 117 7.51 8.92 -3.64
C ARG A 117 7.17 8.90 -5.13
N THR A 118 5.91 9.11 -5.49
CA THR A 118 5.39 9.02 -6.87
C THR A 118 4.87 10.37 -7.38
N PRO A 119 4.63 10.51 -8.70
CA PRO A 119 3.99 11.70 -9.28
C PRO A 119 2.63 12.10 -8.66
N LYS A 120 1.98 11.20 -7.90
CA LYS A 120 0.73 11.50 -7.20
C LYS A 120 0.88 12.63 -6.16
N ILE A 121 2.11 13.01 -5.80
CA ILE A 121 2.40 14.17 -4.95
C ILE A 121 1.76 15.46 -5.51
N ASN A 122 1.68 15.60 -6.83
CA ASN A 122 1.05 16.74 -7.48
C ASN A 122 -0.42 16.91 -7.07
N SER A 123 -1.15 15.80 -6.90
CA SER A 123 -2.53 15.84 -6.41
C SER A 123 -2.62 16.14 -4.92
N LEU A 124 -1.65 15.68 -4.12
CA LEU A 124 -1.56 16.03 -2.70
C LEU A 124 -1.30 17.53 -2.52
N HIS A 125 -0.35 18.08 -3.28
CA HIS A 125 -0.04 19.52 -3.30
C HIS A 125 -1.25 20.37 -3.68
N LYS A 126 -2.07 19.93 -4.65
CA LYS A 126 -3.33 20.61 -4.98
C LYS A 126 -4.35 20.59 -3.83
N ILE A 127 -4.39 19.52 -3.03
CA ILE A 127 -5.20 19.49 -1.80
C ILE A 127 -4.65 20.49 -0.77
N ILE A 128 -3.33 20.54 -0.58
CA ILE A 128 -2.68 21.50 0.33
C ILE A 128 -3.02 22.94 -0.07
N ASP A 129 -2.88 23.28 -1.35
CA ASP A 129 -3.22 24.60 -1.88
C ASP A 129 -4.71 24.94 -1.62
N PHE A 130 -5.61 23.99 -1.88
CA PHE A 130 -7.05 24.17 -1.60
C PHE A 130 -7.32 24.41 -0.11
N ILE A 131 -6.69 23.64 0.78
CA ILE A 131 -6.85 23.75 2.23
C ILE A 131 -6.33 25.10 2.72
N ASN A 132 -5.13 25.51 2.28
CA ASN A 132 -4.51 26.78 2.67
C ASN A 132 -5.39 27.97 2.29
N ILE A 133 -5.89 27.99 1.05
CA ILE A 133 -6.78 29.07 0.57
C ILE A 133 -8.11 29.07 1.32
N ARG A 134 -8.76 27.91 1.45
CA ARG A 134 -10.14 27.83 1.97
C ARG A 134 -10.23 28.00 3.48
N HIS A 135 -9.19 27.60 4.21
CA HIS A 135 -9.17 27.59 5.68
C HIS A 135 -8.16 28.58 6.27
N ASN A 136 -7.54 29.43 5.43
CA ASN A 136 -6.51 30.38 5.83
C ASN A 136 -5.39 29.71 6.65
N LEU A 137 -4.92 28.56 6.15
CA LEU A 137 -3.83 27.80 6.72
C LEU A 137 -2.54 28.03 5.91
N SER A 138 -1.41 27.59 6.45
CA SER A 138 -0.09 27.72 5.82
C SER A 138 0.69 26.40 5.88
N ILE A 139 0.05 25.32 5.45
CA ILE A 139 0.69 24.01 5.33
C ILE A 139 1.73 24.10 4.20
N GLU A 140 3.00 23.87 4.53
CA GLU A 140 4.10 23.82 3.58
C GLU A 140 3.98 22.57 2.67
N LYS A 141 4.32 22.70 1.38
CA LYS A 141 4.38 21.58 0.44
C LYS A 141 5.74 20.90 0.51
N LEU A 142 5.83 19.79 1.25
CA LEU A 142 7.09 19.04 1.36
C LEU A 142 7.37 18.25 0.06
N PRO A 143 8.65 18.04 -0.30
CA PRO A 143 9.03 17.34 -1.52
C PRO A 143 8.79 15.83 -1.42
N LEU A 144 9.06 15.12 -2.53
CA LEU A 144 9.11 13.66 -2.55
C LEU A 144 10.12 13.13 -1.51
N ASN A 145 9.73 12.08 -0.79
CA ASN A 145 10.58 11.40 0.16
C ASN A 145 11.69 10.64 -0.56
N LYS A 146 12.93 10.79 -0.09
CA LYS A 146 14.13 10.14 -0.64
C LYS A 146 14.86 9.27 0.38
N ASP A 147 14.22 8.99 1.52
CA ASP A 147 14.82 8.17 2.55
C ASP A 147 15.04 6.75 2.02
N TYR A 148 15.97 6.01 2.61
CA TYR A 148 16.19 4.61 2.26
C TYR A 148 14.89 3.80 2.32
N LEU A 149 14.54 3.04 1.26
CA LEU A 149 13.26 2.31 1.18
C LEU A 149 12.99 1.38 2.38
N GLY A 150 14.06 0.80 2.96
CA GLY A 150 13.97 -0.08 4.12
C GLY A 150 13.88 0.62 5.48
N SER A 151 13.73 1.95 5.53
CA SER A 151 13.68 2.73 6.79
C SER A 151 12.27 3.02 7.30
N ASN A 152 11.23 2.69 6.56
CA ASN A 152 9.84 3.02 6.89
C ASN A 152 8.85 2.11 6.14
N PRO A 153 7.56 2.05 6.55
CA PRO A 153 6.57 1.15 5.96
C PRO A 153 5.91 1.64 4.66
N TRP A 154 6.46 2.66 3.98
CA TRP A 154 5.90 3.14 2.71
C TRP A 154 5.76 2.04 1.67
N LEU A 155 6.80 1.22 1.51
CA LEU A 155 6.80 0.14 0.53
C LEU A 155 5.81 -0.97 0.91
N SER A 156 5.54 -1.21 2.20
CA SER A 156 4.48 -2.13 2.63
C SER A 156 3.10 -1.66 2.18
N GLY A 157 2.78 -0.37 2.34
CA GLY A 157 1.52 0.20 1.84
C GLY A 157 1.41 0.12 0.32
N PHE A 158 2.50 0.39 -0.38
CA PHE A 158 2.54 0.33 -1.84
C PHE A 158 2.40 -1.11 -2.38
N VAL A 159 3.02 -2.09 -1.72
CA VAL A 159 2.87 -3.52 -2.04
C VAL A 159 1.47 -4.04 -1.72
N ASP A 160 0.86 -3.56 -0.63
CA ASP A 160 -0.52 -3.84 -0.28
C ASP A 160 -1.49 -3.42 -1.40
N ALA A 161 -1.17 -2.38 -2.15
CA ALA A 161 -1.91 -1.99 -3.37
C ALA A 161 -1.50 -2.84 -4.60
N ASP A 162 -0.24 -2.73 -5.05
CA ASP A 162 0.17 -3.18 -6.40
C ASP A 162 1.10 -4.40 -6.45
N GLY A 163 1.55 -4.88 -5.29
CA GLY A 163 2.43 -6.05 -5.19
C GLY A 163 1.70 -7.39 -5.05
N GLY A 164 2.42 -8.49 -5.23
CA GLY A 164 1.88 -9.83 -5.04
C GLY A 164 2.91 -10.95 -4.88
N PHE A 165 2.45 -12.07 -4.31
CA PHE A 165 3.26 -13.26 -4.05
C PHE A 165 2.69 -14.46 -4.81
N TYR A 166 3.59 -15.27 -5.37
CA TYR A 166 3.23 -16.35 -6.27
C TYR A 166 4.04 -17.61 -5.97
N ILE A 167 3.34 -18.74 -5.90
CA ILE A 167 3.92 -20.08 -5.96
C ILE A 167 3.48 -20.75 -7.27
N GLY A 168 4.43 -21.18 -8.06
CA GLY A 168 4.23 -21.98 -9.28
C GLY A 168 4.75 -23.39 -9.08
N LEU A 169 3.99 -24.38 -9.55
CA LEU A 169 4.39 -25.79 -9.56
C LEU A 169 4.47 -26.27 -11.00
N ARG A 170 5.58 -26.91 -11.38
CA ARG A 170 5.84 -27.44 -12.73
C ARG A 170 6.25 -28.90 -12.68
N GLY A 171 6.24 -29.55 -13.84
CA GLY A 171 6.57 -30.97 -14.00
C GLY A 171 5.68 -31.86 -13.13
N ARG A 172 6.25 -32.87 -12.49
CA ARG A 172 5.50 -33.81 -11.65
C ARG A 172 4.82 -33.21 -10.41
N TYR A 173 5.17 -31.97 -10.01
CA TYR A 173 4.52 -31.26 -8.89
C TYR A 173 3.29 -30.45 -9.32
N SER A 174 3.08 -30.27 -10.63
CA SER A 174 1.96 -29.50 -11.17
C SER A 174 0.60 -30.13 -10.80
N ILE A 175 -0.38 -29.27 -10.50
CA ILE A 175 -1.76 -29.69 -10.16
C ILE A 175 -2.57 -29.98 -11.43
N LYS A 176 -2.45 -29.13 -12.46
CA LYS A 176 -3.28 -29.20 -13.68
C LYS A 176 -2.58 -29.89 -14.84
N ASN A 177 -1.31 -29.57 -15.05
CA ASN A 177 -0.50 -30.06 -16.18
C ASN A 177 0.61 -30.97 -15.63
N LYS A 178 0.22 -32.05 -14.93
CA LYS A 178 1.17 -32.97 -14.31
C LYS A 178 1.86 -33.78 -15.40
N ASP A 179 3.17 -33.65 -15.47
CA ASP A 179 4.01 -34.45 -16.35
C ASP A 179 4.98 -35.26 -15.49
N LEU A 180 4.79 -36.57 -15.45
CA LEU A 180 5.58 -37.49 -14.63
C LEU A 180 7.01 -37.66 -15.17
N ASN A 181 7.26 -37.30 -16.43
CA ASN A 181 8.58 -37.38 -17.06
C ASN A 181 9.44 -36.15 -16.79
N LEU A 182 8.85 -35.05 -16.34
CA LEU A 182 9.57 -33.81 -16.03
C LEU A 182 9.86 -33.67 -14.53
N PRO A 183 11.07 -33.19 -14.16
CA PRO A 183 11.39 -32.93 -12.77
C PRO A 183 10.41 -31.91 -12.18
N GLY A 184 10.02 -32.15 -10.94
CA GLY A 184 9.13 -31.26 -10.23
C GLY A 184 9.87 -29.99 -9.80
N VAL A 185 9.26 -28.84 -10.02
CA VAL A 185 9.86 -27.55 -9.65
C VAL A 185 8.86 -26.68 -8.90
N VAL A 186 9.28 -26.19 -7.74
CA VAL A 186 8.60 -25.13 -6.99
C VAL A 186 9.25 -23.79 -7.33
N ILE A 187 8.42 -22.84 -7.76
CA ILE A 187 8.84 -21.49 -8.16
C ILE A 187 8.16 -20.48 -7.24
N CYS A 188 8.93 -19.78 -6.42
CA CYS A 188 8.45 -18.69 -5.59
C CYS A 188 8.82 -17.35 -6.23
N ARG A 189 7.84 -16.47 -6.45
CA ARG A 189 8.03 -15.11 -6.98
C ARG A 189 7.31 -14.06 -6.15
N PHE A 190 8.03 -13.00 -5.80
CA PHE A 190 7.44 -11.71 -5.46
C PHE A 190 7.45 -10.83 -6.72
N HIS A 191 6.36 -10.11 -6.96
CA HIS A 191 6.26 -9.20 -8.09
C HIS A 191 5.60 -7.89 -7.68
N LEU A 192 5.98 -6.83 -8.38
CA LEU A 192 5.33 -5.53 -8.28
C LEU A 192 5.21 -4.95 -9.69
N THR A 193 3.99 -4.57 -10.05
CA THR A 193 3.66 -4.06 -11.38
C THR A 193 3.08 -2.67 -11.25
N GLN A 194 3.52 -1.73 -12.08
CA GLN A 194 2.97 -0.39 -12.14
C GLN A 194 2.94 0.11 -13.59
N ARG A 195 2.09 1.10 -13.87
CA ARG A 195 2.12 1.81 -15.17
C ARG A 195 3.44 2.56 -15.33
N ILE A 196 3.93 2.70 -16.55
CA ILE A 196 5.17 3.47 -16.82
C ILE A 196 4.99 4.98 -16.60
N THR A 197 3.76 5.47 -16.70
CA THR A 197 3.39 6.87 -16.48
C THR A 197 2.17 6.98 -15.57
N ASP A 198 2.16 8.02 -14.73
CA ASP A 198 0.98 8.39 -13.95
C ASP A 198 -0.12 8.94 -14.87
N LYS A 199 -1.36 8.47 -14.66
CA LYS A 199 -2.48 8.78 -15.56
C LYS A 199 -2.86 10.27 -15.54
N LEU A 200 -2.67 10.96 -14.41
CA LEU A 200 -3.14 12.33 -14.23
C LEU A 200 -2.09 13.35 -14.67
N THR A 201 -0.82 13.05 -14.45
CA THR A 201 0.30 13.97 -14.66
C THR A 201 1.11 13.64 -15.91
N ASN A 202 1.00 12.42 -16.42
CA ASN A 202 1.85 11.86 -17.49
C ASN A 202 3.35 11.80 -17.13
N GLU A 203 3.70 12.02 -15.86
CA GLU A 203 5.06 11.88 -15.37
C GLU A 203 5.45 10.40 -15.27
N SER A 204 6.75 10.11 -15.40
CA SER A 204 7.24 8.74 -15.40
C SER A 204 7.25 8.13 -13.99
N CYS A 205 6.74 6.90 -13.89
CA CYS A 205 6.86 6.04 -12.72
C CYS A 205 8.14 5.20 -12.71
N ILE A 206 8.89 5.18 -13.83
CA ILE A 206 10.12 4.38 -13.98
C ILE A 206 11.17 4.72 -12.90
N PRO A 207 11.40 5.98 -12.49
CA PRO A 207 12.41 6.30 -11.48
C PRO A 207 12.18 5.58 -10.14
N PHE A 208 11.00 5.71 -9.53
CA PHE A 208 10.73 5.05 -8.25
C PHE A 208 10.63 3.52 -8.40
N MET A 209 10.12 3.03 -9.54
CA MET A 209 10.12 1.59 -9.83
C MET A 209 11.54 1.03 -9.95
N THR A 210 12.48 1.82 -10.47
CA THR A 210 13.91 1.45 -10.54
C THR A 210 14.53 1.43 -9.15
N GLU A 211 14.19 2.38 -8.29
CA GLU A 211 14.62 2.40 -6.88
C GLU A 211 14.18 1.13 -6.14
N ILE A 212 12.91 0.73 -6.29
CA ILE A 212 12.37 -0.49 -5.67
C ILE A 212 13.06 -1.74 -6.25
N ALA A 213 13.27 -1.80 -7.57
CA ALA A 213 13.95 -2.91 -8.21
C ALA A 213 15.41 -3.05 -7.71
N ASN A 214 16.12 -1.94 -7.56
CA ASN A 214 17.48 -1.89 -7.02
C ASN A 214 17.52 -2.31 -5.55
N TYR A 215 16.56 -1.86 -4.73
CA TYR A 215 16.44 -2.28 -3.33
C TYR A 215 16.31 -3.80 -3.21
N PHE A 216 15.47 -4.41 -4.04
CA PHE A 216 15.36 -5.86 -4.14
C PHE A 216 16.35 -6.49 -5.13
N THR A 217 17.47 -5.83 -5.45
CA THR A 217 18.55 -6.40 -6.29
C THR A 217 18.06 -7.19 -7.52
N CYS A 218 17.03 -6.68 -8.20
CA CYS A 218 16.39 -7.32 -9.34
C CYS A 218 16.28 -6.36 -10.53
N LYS A 219 16.02 -6.92 -11.71
CA LYS A 219 15.85 -6.12 -12.93
C LYS A 219 14.44 -5.56 -12.99
N LEU A 220 14.34 -4.28 -13.37
CA LEU A 220 13.08 -3.69 -13.82
C LEU A 220 12.86 -4.04 -15.29
N TYR A 221 11.71 -4.62 -15.60
CA TYR A 221 11.27 -4.89 -16.96
C TYR A 221 10.26 -3.82 -17.39
N VAL A 222 10.56 -3.09 -18.45
CA VAL A 222 9.70 -2.02 -18.98
C VAL A 222 9.13 -2.46 -20.32
N SER A 223 7.80 -2.42 -20.44
CA SER A 223 7.08 -2.67 -21.68
C SER A 223 6.28 -1.43 -22.06
N ASN A 224 6.77 -0.69 -23.05
CA ASN A 224 6.07 0.47 -23.60
C ASN A 224 4.76 0.07 -24.29
N HIS A 225 4.75 -1.07 -24.99
CA HIS A 225 3.55 -1.60 -25.66
C HIS A 225 2.40 -1.86 -24.67
N HIS A 226 2.70 -2.42 -23.50
CA HIS A 226 1.70 -2.68 -22.46
C HIS A 226 1.56 -1.55 -21.44
N ASN A 227 2.32 -0.46 -21.59
CA ASN A 227 2.38 0.67 -20.66
C ASN A 227 2.68 0.24 -19.21
N ILE A 228 3.57 -0.74 -19.01
CA ILE A 228 3.84 -1.38 -17.71
C ILE A 228 5.35 -1.42 -17.41
N ALA A 229 5.71 -1.11 -16.16
CA ALA A 229 6.96 -1.43 -15.51
C ALA A 229 6.71 -2.55 -14.49
N ASN A 230 7.46 -3.65 -14.56
CA ASN A 230 7.31 -4.81 -13.71
C ASN A 230 8.66 -5.24 -13.15
N MET A 231 8.70 -5.52 -11.86
CA MET A 231 9.83 -6.17 -11.22
C MET A 231 9.42 -7.54 -10.67
N MET A 232 10.35 -8.50 -10.70
CA MET A 232 10.11 -9.85 -10.22
C MET A 232 11.34 -10.39 -9.51
N VAL A 233 11.14 -10.80 -8.27
CA VAL A 233 12.16 -11.43 -7.45
C VAL A 233 11.89 -12.93 -7.39
N SER A 234 12.85 -13.73 -7.81
CA SER A 234 12.78 -15.22 -7.77
C SER A 234 14.04 -15.89 -7.24
N ASN A 235 15.10 -15.12 -6.95
CA ASN A 235 16.34 -15.65 -6.41
C ASN A 235 16.25 -15.72 -4.87
N GLN A 236 16.49 -16.90 -4.29
CA GLN A 236 16.45 -17.11 -2.84
C GLN A 236 17.30 -16.13 -2.03
N ASN A 237 18.47 -15.71 -2.51
CA ASN A 237 19.32 -14.76 -1.78
C ASN A 237 18.66 -13.38 -1.62
N VAL A 238 17.81 -13.01 -2.59
CA VAL A 238 17.05 -11.75 -2.57
C VAL A 238 15.76 -11.89 -1.75
N LEU A 239 15.27 -13.12 -1.56
CA LEU A 239 14.10 -13.38 -0.71
C LEU A 239 14.38 -13.07 0.77
N LYS A 240 15.65 -13.11 1.20
CA LYS A 240 16.03 -12.64 2.53
C LYS A 240 15.73 -11.15 2.72
N ILE A 241 16.02 -10.32 1.71
CA ILE A 241 15.74 -8.87 1.76
C ILE A 241 14.22 -8.61 1.88
N ILE A 242 13.43 -9.40 1.16
CA ILE A 242 11.96 -9.37 1.27
C ILE A 242 11.52 -9.72 2.68
N ASN A 243 12.07 -10.79 3.25
CA ASN A 243 11.74 -11.23 4.60
C ASN A 243 12.11 -10.17 5.64
N ASP A 244 13.36 -9.70 5.61
CA ASP A 244 13.87 -8.69 6.53
C ASP A 244 13.05 -7.40 6.49
N TYR A 245 12.53 -7.01 5.32
CA TYR A 245 11.65 -5.84 5.18
C TYR A 245 10.24 -6.09 5.74
N PHE A 246 9.56 -7.15 5.31
CA PHE A 246 8.17 -7.40 5.71
C PHE A 246 8.02 -7.93 7.14
N ASP A 247 9.08 -8.46 7.74
CA ASP A 247 9.10 -8.78 9.17
C ASP A 247 9.15 -7.50 10.02
N ARG A 248 9.86 -6.47 9.54
CA ARG A 248 9.90 -5.15 10.20
C ARG A 248 8.67 -4.31 9.91
N TYR A 249 8.20 -4.32 8.67
CA TYR A 249 7.04 -3.57 8.21
C TYR A 249 6.02 -4.51 7.57
N PRO A 250 5.18 -5.18 8.36
CA PRO A 250 4.22 -6.15 7.84
C PRO A 250 3.25 -5.55 6.82
N LEU A 251 2.81 -6.40 5.89
CA LEU A 251 1.64 -6.11 5.07
C LEU A 251 0.40 -6.09 5.95
N MET A 252 -0.55 -5.22 5.64
CA MET A 252 -1.75 -5.04 6.46
C MET A 252 -2.99 -5.57 5.74
N THR A 253 -2.97 -5.75 4.41
CA THR A 253 -4.07 -6.41 3.67
C THR A 253 -4.04 -7.94 3.86
N SER A 254 -5.03 -8.62 3.27
CA SER A 254 -5.02 -10.08 3.18
C SER A 254 -3.82 -10.66 2.40
N LYS A 255 -3.05 -9.81 1.70
CA LYS A 255 -1.77 -10.21 1.09
C LYS A 255 -0.75 -10.65 2.12
N TYR A 256 -0.85 -10.22 3.38
CA TYR A 256 -0.04 -10.75 4.49
C TYR A 256 -0.14 -12.28 4.59
N LEU A 257 -1.35 -12.84 4.48
CA LEU A 257 -1.56 -14.28 4.52
C LEU A 257 -0.94 -14.99 3.31
N ASN A 258 -0.95 -14.32 2.14
CA ASN A 258 -0.28 -14.83 0.95
C ASN A 258 1.24 -14.75 1.08
N TYR A 259 1.76 -13.73 1.75
CA TYR A 259 3.17 -13.64 2.12
C TYR A 259 3.58 -14.78 3.06
N LEU A 260 2.81 -15.08 4.11
CA LEU A 260 3.10 -16.22 4.99
C LEU A 260 3.07 -17.56 4.25
N SER A 261 2.05 -17.81 3.43
CA SER A 261 2.00 -19.02 2.59
C SER A 261 3.15 -19.06 1.59
N PHE A 262 3.57 -17.90 1.07
CA PHE A 262 4.74 -17.78 0.21
C PHE A 262 6.02 -18.17 0.94
N LEU A 263 6.24 -17.69 2.17
CA LEU A 263 7.38 -18.05 3.00
C LEU A 263 7.42 -19.56 3.26
N GLU A 264 6.29 -20.16 3.62
CA GLU A 264 6.18 -21.61 3.79
C GLU A 264 6.55 -22.35 2.49
N GLY A 265 6.06 -21.86 1.34
CA GLY A 265 6.39 -22.38 0.03
C GLY A 265 7.87 -22.34 -0.32
N MET A 266 8.61 -21.32 0.14
CA MET A 266 10.05 -21.19 -0.12
C MET A 266 10.85 -22.34 0.48
N ASN A 267 10.37 -22.95 1.57
CA ASN A 267 11.03 -24.10 2.19
C ASN A 267 11.10 -25.32 1.26
N TYR A 268 10.29 -25.37 0.21
CA TYR A 268 10.25 -26.43 -0.79
C TYR A 268 11.00 -26.09 -2.08
N ALA A 269 11.44 -24.84 -2.25
CA ALA A 269 12.16 -24.41 -3.44
C ALA A 269 13.54 -25.06 -3.51
N ARG A 270 13.95 -25.48 -4.72
CA ARG A 270 15.23 -26.16 -5.01
C ARG A 270 15.44 -27.51 -4.30
N LYS A 271 14.36 -28.16 -3.83
CA LYS A 271 14.40 -29.50 -3.23
C LYS A 271 13.74 -30.54 -4.14
N CYS A 272 14.22 -31.78 -4.05
CA CYS A 272 13.44 -32.94 -4.49
C CYS A 272 12.44 -33.26 -3.37
N LEU A 273 11.16 -33.33 -3.70
CA LEU A 273 10.08 -33.48 -2.73
C LEU A 273 9.56 -34.92 -2.72
N SER A 274 9.31 -35.42 -1.52
CA SER A 274 8.49 -36.61 -1.28
C SER A 274 7.03 -36.40 -1.69
N ASN A 275 6.24 -37.46 -1.80
CA ASN A 275 4.82 -37.35 -2.16
C ASN A 275 4.05 -36.48 -1.14
N ASP A 276 4.32 -36.66 0.15
CA ASP A 276 3.68 -35.87 1.22
C ASP A 276 4.03 -34.38 1.12
N GLU A 277 5.28 -34.05 0.81
CA GLU A 277 5.71 -32.66 0.59
C GLU A 277 5.08 -32.07 -0.68
N ILE A 278 4.88 -32.87 -1.74
CA ILE A 278 4.17 -32.46 -2.95
C ILE A 278 2.72 -32.13 -2.63
N GLU A 279 2.03 -33.00 -1.90
CA GLU A 279 0.65 -32.76 -1.47
C GLU A 279 0.56 -31.50 -0.59
N ARG A 280 1.51 -31.31 0.32
CA ARG A 280 1.57 -30.13 1.17
C ARG A 280 1.75 -28.84 0.37
N ILE A 281 2.69 -28.77 -0.57
CA ILE A 281 2.89 -27.54 -1.37
C ILE A 281 1.73 -27.27 -2.33
N GLN A 282 1.07 -28.33 -2.83
CA GLN A 282 -0.16 -28.19 -3.62
C GLN A 282 -1.30 -27.62 -2.77
N PHE A 283 -1.46 -28.09 -1.54
CA PHE A 283 -2.43 -27.56 -0.58
C PHE A 283 -2.17 -26.08 -0.28
N ILE A 284 -0.93 -25.70 0.07
CA ILE A 284 -0.54 -24.30 0.31
C ILE A 284 -0.91 -23.44 -0.90
N LYS A 285 -0.48 -23.84 -2.10
CA LYS A 285 -0.76 -23.12 -3.35
C LYS A 285 -2.27 -22.97 -3.60
N SER A 286 -3.06 -23.99 -3.30
CA SER A 286 -4.51 -23.98 -3.51
C SER A 286 -5.25 -23.01 -2.58
N GLY A 287 -4.64 -22.63 -1.44
CA GLY A 287 -5.19 -21.68 -0.47
C GLY A 287 -4.72 -20.23 -0.64
N MET A 288 -3.99 -19.89 -1.71
CA MET A 288 -3.40 -18.56 -1.92
C MET A 288 -4.21 -17.67 -2.87
N ASN A 289 -4.00 -16.35 -2.72
CA ASN A 289 -4.46 -15.31 -3.64
C ASN A 289 -5.98 -15.37 -3.89
N ILE A 290 -6.43 -15.53 -5.14
CA ILE A 290 -7.85 -15.57 -5.50
C ILE A 290 -8.55 -16.80 -4.92
N ALA A 291 -7.84 -17.90 -4.69
CA ALA A 291 -8.41 -19.14 -4.16
C ALA A 291 -8.55 -19.14 -2.62
N ARG A 292 -8.02 -18.12 -1.93
CA ARG A 292 -8.10 -18.03 -0.46
C ARG A 292 -9.53 -17.78 -0.01
N SER A 293 -10.05 -18.66 0.83
CA SER A 293 -11.39 -18.57 1.45
C SER A 293 -11.36 -18.23 2.94
N HIS A 294 -10.27 -18.55 3.64
CA HIS A 294 -10.11 -18.27 5.07
C HIS A 294 -9.18 -17.06 5.31
N TYR A 295 -9.63 -16.14 6.16
CA TYR A 295 -8.92 -14.91 6.49
C TYR A 295 -8.87 -14.74 8.02
N ASN A 296 -7.67 -14.78 8.60
CA ASN A 296 -7.43 -14.22 9.93
C ASN A 296 -6.92 -12.78 9.77
N TRP A 297 -7.15 -11.95 10.78
CA TRP A 297 -6.79 -10.53 10.76
C TRP A 297 -6.03 -10.13 12.04
N ASP A 298 -5.45 -11.11 12.73
CA ASP A 298 -4.81 -10.91 14.03
C ASP A 298 -3.58 -10.00 13.92
N HIS A 299 -2.93 -9.96 12.75
CA HIS A 299 -1.83 -9.03 12.48
C HIS A 299 -2.26 -7.56 12.57
N LEU A 300 -3.56 -7.25 12.42
CA LEU A 300 -4.07 -5.90 12.63
C LEU A 300 -4.19 -5.51 14.10
N ASN A 301 -4.06 -6.43 15.06
CA ASN A 301 -4.13 -6.08 16.48
C ASN A 301 -3.07 -5.03 16.85
N ASN A 302 -1.88 -5.15 16.26
CA ASN A 302 -0.73 -4.27 16.41
C ASN A 302 -0.59 -3.23 15.28
N PHE A 303 -1.68 -2.91 14.57
CA PHE A 303 -1.65 -1.92 13.48
C PHE A 303 -1.23 -0.53 14.03
N TYR A 304 0.06 -0.22 13.85
CA TYR A 304 0.77 1.00 14.28
C TYR A 304 0.37 1.45 15.69
N LYS A 305 0.61 0.58 16.67
CA LYS A 305 0.35 0.75 18.11
C LYS A 305 1.62 0.49 18.91
#